data_AF-A0A355ESG7-F1
#
_entry.id   AF-A0A355ESG7-F1
#
_cell.length_a   1.000
_cell.length_b   1.000
_cell.length_c   1.000
_cell.angle_alpha   90.00
_cell.angle_beta   90.00
_cell.angle_gamma   90.00
#
_symmetry.space_group_name_H-M   'P 1'
#
loop_
_entity.id
_entity.type
_entity.pdbx_description
1 polymer ?
#
loop_
_entity_poly.entity_id
_entity_poly.type
_entity_poly.pdbx_seq_one_letter_code
_entity_poly.pdbx_strand_id
1 'polypeptide(L)' 'PGRFPAAVAAVRGRGLLWGVELTSAEAAGRCAAAALQRGLLLLAGGPEGKVAQLVPPLVITEEQLAVA' A
#
# COMPACT_ATOMS: atom_id res chain seq x y z
N PRO A 1 -6.65 8.79 5.16
CA PRO A 1 -6.34 10.24 4.98
C PRO A 1 -5.75 10.96 6.21
N GLY A 2 -6.02 10.53 7.45
CA GLY A 2 -5.80 11.33 8.68
C GLY A 2 -4.36 11.81 8.98
N ARG A 3 -3.31 11.13 8.49
CA ARG A 3 -1.89 11.52 8.74
C ARG A 3 -1.18 12.11 7.51
N PHE A 4 -1.61 11.78 6.30
CA PHE A 4 -0.95 12.19 5.05
C PHE A 4 -1.95 12.74 4.01
N PRO A 5 -2.71 13.81 4.33
CA PRO A 5 -3.81 14.28 3.49
C PRO A 5 -3.37 14.80 2.13
N ALA A 6 -2.12 15.28 1.99
CA ALA A 6 -1.58 15.76 0.71
C ALA A 6 -1.10 14.62 -0.22
N ALA A 7 -0.91 13.41 0.31
CA ALA A 7 -0.34 12.29 -0.43
C ALA A 7 -1.34 11.13 -0.63
N VAL A 8 -2.29 10.95 0.30
CA VAL A 8 -3.28 9.87 0.31
C VAL A 8 -4.67 10.42 0.01
N ALA A 9 -5.19 10.11 -1.17
CA ALA A 9 -6.54 10.50 -1.61
C ALA A 9 -7.62 9.67 -0.90
N ALA A 10 -7.41 8.35 -0.80
CA ALA A 10 -8.37 7.45 -0.19
C ALA A 10 -7.68 6.20 0.39
N VAL A 11 -8.35 5.57 1.36
CA VAL A 11 -7.98 4.25 1.87
C VAL A 11 -9.23 3.38 1.84
N ARG A 12 -9.13 2.19 1.24
CA ARG A 12 -10.24 1.24 1.11
C ARG A 12 -9.75 -0.19 1.22
N GLY A 13 -10.61 -1.10 1.65
CA GLY A 13 -10.28 -2.52 1.72
C GLY A 13 -11.33 -3.32 2.47
N ARG A 14 -11.26 -4.66 2.34
CA ARG A 14 -12.03 -5.61 3.15
C ARG A 14 -11.18 -6.85 3.42
N GLY A 15 -11.26 -7.38 4.65
CA GLY A 15 -10.41 -8.49 5.08
C GLY A 15 -8.94 -8.11 4.98
N LEU A 16 -8.15 -8.90 4.26
CA LEU A 16 -6.73 -8.67 4.03
C LEU A 16 -6.41 -8.01 2.67
N LEU A 17 -7.42 -7.61 1.89
CA LEU A 17 -7.21 -6.89 0.63
C LEU A 17 -7.42 -5.39 0.86
N TRP A 18 -6.33 -4.63 0.87
CA TRP A 18 -6.35 -3.19 1.10
C TRP A 18 -5.67 -2.41 -0.01
N GLY A 19 -6.15 -1.19 -0.24
CA GLY A 19 -5.61 -0.23 -1.19
C GLY A 19 -5.50 1.15 -0.57
N VAL A 20 -4.32 1.75 -0.69
CA VAL A 20 -4.06 3.15 -0.37
C VAL A 20 -3.90 3.88 -1.70
N GLU A 21 -4.88 4.72 -2.03
CA GLU A 21 -4.84 5.53 -3.25
C GLU A 21 -4.01 6.80 -3.01
N LEU A 22 -2.97 6.96 -3.80
CA LEU A 22 -2.08 8.10 -3.77
C LEU A 22 -2.45 9.12 -4.86
N THR A 23 -1.94 10.33 -4.72
CA THR A 23 -2.26 11.43 -5.63
C THR A 23 -1.76 11.23 -7.08
N SER A 24 -0.78 10.35 -7.31
CA SER A 24 -0.28 10.03 -8.65
C SER A 24 0.28 8.61 -8.77
N ALA A 25 0.39 8.12 -10.01
CA ALA A 25 0.98 6.81 -10.31
C ALA A 25 2.47 6.78 -9.96
N GLU A 26 3.17 7.90 -10.18
CA GLU A 26 4.56 8.07 -9.77
C GLU A 26 4.71 7.95 -8.25
N ALA A 27 3.80 8.55 -7.47
CA ALA A 27 3.82 8.43 -6.02
C ALA A 27 3.63 6.96 -5.58
N ALA A 28 2.73 6.22 -6.23
CA ALA A 28 2.52 4.79 -5.97
C ALA A 28 3.74 3.94 -6.33
N GLY A 29 4.36 4.20 -7.48
CA GLY A 29 5.60 3.54 -7.88
C GLY A 29 6.76 3.81 -6.92
N ARG A 30 6.96 5.07 -6.49
CA ARG A 30 7.97 5.42 -5.48
C ARG A 30 7.69 4.77 -4.13
N CYS A 31 6.43 4.69 -3.73
CA CYS A 31 6.02 4.01 -2.50
C CYS A 31 6.37 2.51 -2.55
N ALA A 32 6.03 1.83 -3.65
CA ALA A 32 6.36 0.41 -3.85
C ALA A 32 7.88 0.18 -3.88
N ALA A 33 8.64 1.01 -4.59
CA ALA A 33 10.09 0.91 -4.65
C ALA A 33 10.75 1.14 -3.27
N ALA A 34 10.26 2.13 -2.51
CA ALA A 34 10.75 2.41 -1.16
C ALA A 34 10.41 1.29 -0.17
N ALA A 35 9.25 0.65 -0.30
CA ALA A 35 8.86 -0.50 0.48
C ALA A 35 9.78 -1.70 0.19
N LEU A 36 10.05 -1.97 -1.09
CA LEU A 36 10.94 -3.06 -1.50
C LEU A 36 12.35 -2.90 -0.91
N GLN A 37 12.89 -1.68 -0.94
CA GLN A 37 14.19 -1.37 -0.31
C GLN A 37 14.23 -1.62 1.20
N ARG A 38 13.06 -1.63 1.85
CA ARG A 38 12.90 -1.91 3.29
C ARG A 38 12.51 -3.36 3.58
N GLY A 39 12.49 -4.22 2.55
CA GLY A 39 12.13 -5.63 2.68
C GLY A 39 10.63 -5.92 2.57
N LEU A 40 9.82 -4.97 2.11
CA LEU A 40 8.37 -5.11 1.99
C LEU A 40 7.92 -5.15 0.53
N LEU A 41 7.22 -6.21 0.17
CA LEU A 41 6.64 -6.37 -1.17
C LEU A 41 5.25 -5.73 -1.20
N LEU A 42 5.17 -4.55 -1.82
CA LEU A 42 3.91 -3.85 -2.12
C LEU A 42 3.77 -3.67 -3.63
N LEU A 43 2.52 -3.71 -4.12
CA LEU A 43 2.22 -3.52 -5.53
C LEU A 43 1.65 -2.13 -5.77
N ALA A 44 2.18 -1.41 -6.75
CA ALA A 44 1.46 -0.28 -7.35
C ALA A 44 0.48 -0.83 -8.39
N GLY A 45 -0.76 -0.36 -8.39
CA GLY A 45 -1.80 -0.86 -9.28
C GLY A 45 -3.09 -0.03 -9.27
N GLY A 46 -4.21 -0.68 -9.59
CA GLY A 46 -5.49 -0.03 -9.87
C GLY A 46 -5.54 0.55 -11.29
N PRO A 47 -6.72 1.02 -11.77
CA PRO A 47 -6.92 1.42 -13.16
C PRO A 47 -5.96 2.50 -13.66
N GLU A 48 -5.59 3.42 -12.76
CA GLU A 48 -4.67 4.53 -13.06
C GLU A 48 -3.25 4.31 -12.50
N GLY A 49 -2.96 3.14 -11.94
CA GLY A 49 -1.66 2.86 -11.30
C GLY A 49 -1.39 3.64 -10.01
N LYS A 50 -2.41 4.30 -9.44
CA LYS A 50 -2.30 5.20 -8.27
C LYS A 50 -2.44 4.50 -6.92
N VAL A 51 -2.64 3.19 -6.88
CA VAL A 51 -2.97 2.47 -5.64
C VAL A 51 -1.78 1.64 -5.17
N ALA A 52 -1.30 1.90 -3.95
CA ALA A 52 -0.44 0.95 -3.24
C ALA A 52 -1.33 -0.15 -2.62
N GLN A 53 -1.20 -1.37 -3.13
CA GLN A 53 -2.00 -2.53 -2.75
C GLN A 53 -1.28 -3.34 -1.67
N LEU A 54 -2.01 -3.66 -0.61
CA LEU A 54 -1.59 -4.62 0.41
C LEU A 54 -2.42 -5.89 0.24
N VAL A 55 -1.72 -6.97 -0.08
CA VAL A 55 -2.28 -8.30 -0.32
C VAL A 55 -1.46 -9.36 0.40
N PRO A 56 -1.34 -9.28 1.75
CA PRO A 56 -0.63 -10.30 2.51
C PRO A 56 -1.31 -11.67 2.38
N PRO A 57 -0.56 -12.76 2.60
CA PRO A 57 -1.14 -14.11 2.64
C PRO A 57 -2.15 -14.22 3.80
N LEU A 58 -3.16 -15.08 3.66
CA LEU A 58 -4.18 -15.31 4.69
C LEU A 58 -3.61 -15.88 6.00
N VAL A 59 -2.40 -16.43 5.95
CA VAL A 59 -1.69 -17.03 7.08
C VAL A 59 -0.65 -16.08 7.69
N ILE A 60 -0.64 -14.79 7.30
CA ILE A 60 0.24 -13.79 7.92
C ILE A 60 -0.01 -13.74 9.43
N THR A 61 1.06 -13.71 10.22
CA THR A 61 0.95 -13.57 11.68
C THR A 61 0.91 -12.10 12.10
N GLU A 62 0.42 -11.83 13.30
CA GLU A 62 0.41 -10.46 13.86
C GLU A 62 1.84 -9.92 14.02
N GLU A 63 2.82 -10.77 14.34
CA GLU A 63 4.23 -10.37 14.45
C GLU A 63 4.80 -9.94 13.10
N GLN A 64 4.44 -10.65 12.02
CA GLN A 64 4.83 -10.28 10.66
C GLN A 64 4.15 -8.97 10.23
N LEU A 65 2.88 -8.78 10.60
CA LEU A 65 2.14 -7.56 10.30
C LEU A 65 2.66 -6.34 11.08
N ALA A 66 3.13 -6.53 12.32
CA ALA A 66 3.62 -5.44 13.17
C ALA A 66 4.93 -4.80 12.67
N VAL A 67 5.70 -5.53 11.86
CA VAL A 67 6.97 -5.05 11.26
C VAL A 67 6.84 -4.70 9.78
N ALA A 68 5.63 -4.87 9.22
CA ALA A 68 5.31 -4.57 7.83
C ALA A 68 4.97 -3.10 7.56
#